data_AF-A0AAN6L024-F1
#
_entry.id   AF-A0AAN6L024-F1
#
_cell.length_a   1.000
_cell.length_b   1.000
_cell.length_c   1.000
_cell.angle_alpha   90.00
_cell.angle_beta   90.00
_cell.angle_gamma   90.00
#
_symmetry.space_group_name_H-M   'P 1'
#
loop_
_entity.id
_entity.type
_entity.pdbx_description
1 polymer ?
#
loop_
_entity_poly.entity_id
_entity_poly.type
_entity_poly.pdbx_seq_one_letter_code
_entity_poly.pdbx_strand_id
1 'polypeptide(L)'
;MSNTSGLHATETSSNGPINTPWPVKDIIYVGIVGTVLLAAFLEWILWLLAFLYCLVKAFQKADRELRWSTRILAFLNMIFFVAMRAVFLPIMVVTLPLPAQLEQYFPRELVRILQLFAFWAFASLLTIPWLLCVYQLITHNVGRSRRIKTVLDEYSAPKVVVIMPCYNEQPSVLIRTVDSIVDCDYPPSCMHIFLSFDGDKENELYLNTIERLGVPLTLDTYPKSIDVSYRGCRVTVSRFVHGGKRHCQKKSFKLIDRIYAEYLRRNDNLFLLFIDSDCVLDKHCISNFMYKMDLKPGSKRNMLAMTGVITTTTEKSTLLTVLQDMESVLTVRAG
;
A
#
# COMPACT_ATOMS: atom_id res chain seq x y z
N MET A 1 68.18 9.38 24.44
CA MET A 1 67.67 10.74 24.72
C MET A 1 66.76 11.13 23.58
N SER A 2 65.47 11.16 23.86
CA SER A 2 64.36 11.14 22.89
C SER A 2 64.02 12.53 22.37
N ASN A 3 63.94 12.66 21.05
CA ASN A 3 63.19 13.73 20.38
C ASN A 3 61.71 13.31 20.30
N THR A 4 60.86 14.00 21.03
CA THR A 4 59.40 14.00 20.84
C THR A 4 58.90 15.42 21.07
N SER A 5 58.93 16.22 20.02
CA SER A 5 58.21 17.49 19.92
C SER A 5 56.73 17.17 19.64
N GLY A 6 55.93 17.18 20.70
CA GLY A 6 54.47 17.06 20.59
C GLY A 6 53.87 18.28 19.91
N LEU A 7 53.08 18.04 18.85
CA LEU A 7 52.12 19.01 18.34
C LEU A 7 51.07 19.27 19.42
N HIS A 8 51.16 20.41 20.11
CA HIS A 8 49.98 21.03 20.68
C HIS A 8 49.33 21.87 19.58
N ALA A 9 48.41 21.25 18.83
CA ALA A 9 47.40 21.97 18.07
C ALA A 9 46.41 22.57 19.08
N THR A 10 46.71 23.76 19.59
CA THR A 10 45.72 24.57 20.30
C THR A 10 44.81 25.18 19.25
N GLU A 11 43.75 24.46 18.86
CA GLU A 11 42.59 25.09 18.23
C GLU A 11 41.95 26.00 19.27
N THR A 12 42.47 27.22 19.39
CA THR A 12 41.79 28.32 20.06
C THR A 12 40.55 28.63 19.24
N SER A 13 39.41 28.06 19.64
CA SER A 13 38.08 28.58 19.38
C SER A 13 37.95 29.94 20.07
N SER A 14 38.64 30.93 19.53
CA SER A 14 38.56 32.31 19.99
C SER A 14 37.16 32.82 19.63
N ASN A 15 36.27 32.88 20.61
CA ASN A 15 35.11 33.75 20.59
C ASN A 15 35.62 35.21 20.56
N GLY A 16 36.05 35.65 19.38
CA GLY A 16 36.44 37.03 19.14
C GLY A 16 35.25 37.96 19.37
N PRO A 17 35.48 39.21 19.79
CA PRO A 17 34.42 40.20 19.92
C PRO A 17 33.68 40.39 18.58
N ILE A 18 32.38 40.72 18.66
CA ILE A 18 31.43 40.89 17.53
C ILE A 18 32.00 41.76 16.38
N ASN A 19 32.95 42.64 16.69
CA ASN A 19 33.55 43.60 15.76
C ASN A 19 34.78 43.06 14.98
N THR A 20 35.09 41.76 15.05
CA THR A 20 36.19 41.17 14.27
C THR A 20 35.77 40.91 12.81
N PRO A 21 36.64 41.18 11.82
CA PRO A 21 36.34 40.89 10.42
C PRO A 21 36.16 39.38 10.22
N TRP A 22 35.17 39.01 9.41
CA TRP A 22 34.80 37.61 9.19
C TRP A 22 35.89 36.87 8.39
N PRO A 23 36.26 35.64 8.79
CA PRO A 23 37.09 34.78 7.98
C PRO A 23 36.46 34.51 6.61
N VAL A 24 37.27 34.50 5.54
CA VAL A 24 36.79 34.23 4.17
C VAL A 24 36.03 32.90 4.07
N LYS A 25 36.46 31.88 4.83
CA LYS A 25 35.78 30.58 4.93
C LYS A 25 34.33 30.69 5.42
N ASP A 26 34.06 31.58 6.38
CA ASP A 26 32.74 31.73 7.00
C ASP A 26 31.82 32.55 6.07
N ILE A 27 32.39 33.51 5.33
CA ILE A 27 31.68 34.26 4.28
C ILE A 27 31.23 33.31 3.15
N ILE A 28 32.12 32.45 2.66
CA ILE A 28 31.79 31.47 1.61
C ILE A 28 30.73 30.48 2.13
N TYR A 29 30.92 29.97 3.36
CA TYR A 29 29.98 29.04 3.99
C TYR A 29 28.57 29.65 4.13
N VAL A 30 28.47 30.87 4.67
CA VAL A 30 27.17 31.56 4.81
C VAL A 30 26.56 31.92 3.47
N GLY A 31 27.37 32.25 2.46
CA GLY A 31 26.87 32.47 1.10
C GLY A 31 26.16 31.24 0.52
N ILE A 32 26.76 30.05 0.66
CA ILE A 32 26.21 28.78 0.14
C ILE A 32 25.04 28.31 1.01
N VAL A 33 25.23 28.21 2.33
CA VAL A 33 24.18 27.72 3.24
C VAL A 33 23.00 28.68 3.27
N GLY A 34 23.23 29.99 3.21
CA GLY A 34 22.19 31.00 3.13
C GLY A 34 21.31 30.87 1.88
N THR A 35 21.89 30.58 0.71
CA THR A 35 21.09 30.33 -0.50
C THR A 35 20.26 29.06 -0.39
N VAL A 36 20.82 27.99 0.18
CA VAL A 36 20.07 26.76 0.46
C VAL A 36 18.93 27.01 1.46
N LEU A 37 19.17 27.80 2.51
CA LEU A 37 18.16 28.17 3.50
C LEU A 37 17.03 29.00 2.89
N LEU A 38 17.32 29.92 1.97
CA LEU A 38 16.29 30.67 1.25
C LEU A 38 15.43 29.76 0.37
N ALA A 39 16.06 28.79 -0.32
CA ALA A 39 15.33 27.79 -1.08
C ALA A 39 14.45 26.91 -0.19
N ALA A 40 14.97 26.48 0.97
CA ALA A 40 14.22 25.72 1.96
C ALA A 40 13.06 26.53 2.56
N PHE A 41 13.25 27.83 2.78
CA PHE A 41 12.18 28.72 3.25
C PHE A 41 11.07 28.88 2.21
N LEU A 42 11.43 29.02 0.94
CA LEU A 42 10.46 29.06 -0.16
C LEU A 42 9.68 27.74 -0.25
N GLU A 43 10.37 26.60 -0.19
CA GLU A 43 9.75 25.27 -0.13
C GLU A 43 8.77 25.17 1.03
N TRP A 44 9.17 25.62 2.22
CA TRP A 44 8.35 25.62 3.42
C TRP A 44 7.03 26.39 3.21
N ILE A 45 7.08 27.58 2.60
CA ILE A 45 5.88 28.38 2.28
C ILE A 45 5.01 27.65 1.26
N LEU A 46 5.60 27.18 0.15
CA LEU A 46 4.85 26.54 -0.93
C LEU A 46 4.10 25.30 -0.43
N TRP A 47 4.77 24.46 0.38
CA TRP A 47 4.15 23.29 0.98
C TRP A 47 3.08 23.64 2.00
N LEU A 48 3.29 24.67 2.81
CA LEU A 48 2.29 25.15 3.75
C LEU A 48 1.00 25.55 3.02
N LEU A 49 1.13 26.36 1.95
CA LEU A 49 0.01 26.82 1.14
C LEU A 49 -0.70 25.66 0.42
N ALA A 50 0.06 24.75 -0.20
CA ALA A 50 -0.51 23.61 -0.91
C ALA A 50 -1.31 22.69 0.03
N PHE A 51 -0.77 22.40 1.22
CA PHE A 51 -1.43 21.54 2.18
C PHE A 51 -2.67 22.19 2.80
N LEU A 52 -2.59 23.49 3.12
CA LEU A 52 -3.73 24.27 3.58
C LEU A 52 -4.83 24.31 2.52
N TYR A 53 -4.48 24.50 1.24
CA TYR A 53 -5.44 24.46 0.14
C TYR A 53 -6.17 23.12 0.07
N CYS A 54 -5.45 22.00 0.17
CA CYS A 54 -6.05 20.66 0.21
C CYS A 54 -7.01 20.48 1.39
N LEU A 55 -6.63 20.95 2.58
CA LEU A 55 -7.46 20.88 3.78
C LEU A 55 -8.69 21.81 3.70
N VAL A 56 -8.56 23.01 3.10
CA VAL A 56 -9.70 23.89 2.80
C VAL A 56 -10.67 23.17 1.86
N LYS A 57 -10.16 22.54 0.80
CA LYS A 57 -11.01 21.76 -0.11
C LYS A 57 -11.68 20.58 0.56
N ALA A 58 -10.97 19.86 1.44
CA ALA A 58 -11.56 18.77 2.22
C ALA A 58 -12.68 19.29 3.15
N PHE A 59 -12.47 20.45 3.78
CA PHE A 59 -13.47 21.12 4.61
C PHE A 59 -14.73 21.52 3.80
N GLN A 60 -14.53 22.05 2.59
CA GLN A 60 -15.61 22.44 1.67
C GLN A 60 -16.39 21.25 1.13
N LYS A 61 -15.72 20.14 0.80
CA LYS A 61 -16.30 18.94 0.19
C LYS A 61 -16.98 17.98 1.18
N ALA A 62 -16.98 18.29 2.48
CA ALA A 62 -17.61 17.45 3.50
C ALA A 62 -19.15 17.40 3.33
N ASP A 63 -19.64 16.27 2.82
CA ASP A 63 -21.05 16.02 2.50
C ASP A 63 -21.88 15.43 3.66
N ARG A 64 -23.21 15.48 3.50
CA ARG A 64 -24.27 15.57 4.53
C ARG A 64 -24.24 14.62 5.74
N GLU A 65 -23.70 13.40 5.70
CA GLU A 65 -23.82 12.46 6.83
C GLU A 65 -22.68 12.53 7.88
N LEU A 66 -21.47 12.97 7.51
CA LEU A 66 -20.32 13.16 8.44
C LEU A 66 -19.76 14.58 8.42
N ARG A 67 -20.61 15.56 8.10
CA ARG A 67 -20.21 16.95 7.83
C ARG A 67 -19.45 17.59 9.00
N TRP A 68 -19.89 17.37 10.24
CA TRP A 68 -19.28 18.02 11.41
C TRP A 68 -17.96 17.38 11.83
N SER A 69 -17.90 16.04 11.89
CA SER A 69 -16.67 15.32 12.24
C SER A 69 -15.55 15.60 11.25
N THR A 70 -15.85 15.59 9.94
CA THR A 70 -14.86 15.86 8.89
C THR A 70 -14.35 17.30 8.93
N ARG A 71 -15.24 18.28 9.18
CA ARG A 71 -14.87 19.68 9.29
C ARG A 71 -14.02 19.98 10.52
N ILE A 72 -14.40 19.43 11.68
CA ILE A 72 -13.62 19.57 12.92
C ILE A 72 -12.24 18.93 12.73
N LEU A 73 -12.18 17.73 12.16
CA LEU A 73 -10.91 17.05 11.91
C LEU A 73 -10.02 17.83 10.94
N ALA A 74 -10.57 18.35 9.84
CA ALA A 74 -9.83 19.16 8.89
C ALA A 74 -9.29 20.45 9.55
N PHE A 75 -10.10 21.11 10.36
CA PHE A 75 -9.69 22.32 11.09
C PHE A 75 -8.59 22.04 12.13
N LEU A 76 -8.75 20.98 12.94
CA LEU A 76 -7.73 20.56 13.90
C LEU A 76 -6.42 20.19 13.19
N ASN A 77 -6.50 19.47 12.06
CA ASN A 77 -5.32 19.15 11.26
C ASN A 77 -4.66 20.39 10.66
N MET A 78 -5.42 21.42 10.26
CA MET A 78 -4.84 22.69 9.80
C MET A 78 -4.05 23.37 10.92
N ILE A 79 -4.64 23.52 12.11
CA ILE A 79 -3.95 24.12 13.27
C ILE A 79 -2.70 23.32 13.60
N PHE A 80 -2.83 22.00 13.72
CA PHE A 80 -1.72 21.12 14.03
C PHE A 80 -0.60 21.23 12.99
N PHE A 81 -0.93 21.20 11.69
CA PHE A 81 0.05 21.28 10.62
C PHE A 81 0.79 22.62 10.60
N VAL A 82 0.06 23.73 10.76
CA VAL A 82 0.67 25.08 10.84
C VAL A 82 1.58 25.17 12.06
N ALA A 83 1.10 24.74 13.24
CA ALA A 83 1.89 24.79 14.47
C ALA A 83 3.16 23.94 14.37
N MET A 84 3.05 22.69 13.90
CA MET A 84 4.20 21.81 13.69
C MET A 84 5.20 22.43 12.72
N ARG A 85 4.74 22.90 11.56
CA ARG A 85 5.61 23.53 10.54
C ARG A 85 6.29 24.79 11.06
N ALA A 86 5.58 25.62 11.85
CA ALA A 86 6.13 26.83 12.46
C ALA A 86 7.24 26.52 13.49
N VAL A 87 7.12 25.40 14.21
CA VAL A 87 8.12 24.96 15.19
C VAL A 87 9.37 24.37 14.52
N PHE A 88 9.22 23.72 13.36
CA PHE A 88 10.35 23.13 12.63
C PHE A 88 11.36 24.14 12.07
N LEU A 89 10.91 25.34 11.69
CA LEU A 89 11.80 26.35 11.11
C LEU A 89 12.84 26.87 12.13
N PRO A 90 12.46 27.29 13.37
CA PRO A 90 13.41 27.60 14.43
C PRO A 90 14.37 26.45 14.73
N ILE A 91 13.86 25.21 14.76
CA ILE A 91 14.68 24.02 14.99
C ILE A 91 15.75 23.86 13.91
N MET A 92 15.38 24.02 12.64
CA MET A 92 16.32 23.93 11.53
C MET A 92 17.42 24.99 11.66
N VAL A 93 17.06 26.23 12.00
CA VAL A 93 18.03 27.32 12.16
C VAL A 93 19.04 27.04 13.29
N VAL A 94 18.60 26.48 14.42
CA VAL A 94 19.48 26.23 15.59
C VAL A 94 20.21 24.89 15.56
N THR A 95 19.90 24.02 14.59
CA THR A 95 20.58 22.72 14.41
C THR A 95 21.64 22.78 13.31
N LEU A 96 21.64 23.84 12.49
CA LEU A 96 22.69 24.06 11.52
C LEU A 96 24.00 24.41 12.21
N PRO A 97 25.14 23.87 11.74
CA PRO A 97 26.44 24.32 12.21
C PRO A 97 26.67 25.73 11.68
N LEU A 98 26.38 26.74 12.52
CA LEU A 98 26.56 28.15 12.17
C LEU A 98 27.96 28.61 12.59
N PRO A 99 28.57 29.59 11.90
CA PRO A 99 29.80 30.21 12.37
C PRO A 99 29.63 30.76 13.79
N ALA A 100 30.68 30.66 14.60
CA ALA A 100 30.68 31.10 16.01
C ALA A 100 30.25 32.57 16.20
N GLN A 101 30.44 33.41 15.18
CA GLN A 101 30.00 34.81 15.15
C GLN A 101 28.46 34.95 15.09
N LEU A 102 27.77 34.03 14.42
CA LEU A 102 26.30 34.01 14.35
C LEU A 102 25.67 33.33 15.57
N GLU A 103 26.33 32.31 16.12
CA GLU A 103 25.87 31.61 17.32
C GLU A 103 25.76 32.55 18.54
N GLN A 104 26.57 33.60 18.60
CA GLN A 104 26.55 34.61 19.67
C GLN A 104 25.24 35.39 19.76
N TYR A 105 24.47 35.50 18.66
CA TYR A 105 23.18 36.21 18.66
C TYR A 105 22.03 35.37 19.23
N PHE A 106 22.21 34.05 19.36
CA PHE A 106 21.15 33.17 19.84
C PHE A 106 21.26 32.94 21.36
N PRO A 107 20.17 33.11 22.12
CA PRO A 107 20.18 32.80 23.54
C PRO A 107 20.38 31.29 23.75
N ARG A 108 21.43 30.94 24.50
CA ARG A 108 21.86 29.53 24.71
C ARG A 108 20.74 28.64 25.26
N GLU A 109 19.90 29.17 26.15
CA GLU A 109 18.77 28.44 26.72
C GLU A 109 17.70 28.09 25.68
N LEU A 110 17.41 29.01 24.75
CA LEU A 110 16.43 28.77 23.69
C LEU A 110 16.94 27.69 22.72
N VAL A 111 18.22 27.76 22.33
CA VAL A 111 18.88 26.76 21.48
C VAL A 111 18.79 25.38 22.13
N ARG A 112 19.12 25.27 23.41
CA ARG A 112 19.06 24.02 24.17
C ARG A 112 17.64 23.44 24.20
N ILE A 113 16.62 24.26 24.46
CA ILE A 113 15.22 23.83 24.48
C ILE A 113 14.78 23.31 23.10
N LEU A 114 15.09 24.04 22.04
CA LEU A 114 14.72 23.67 20.66
C LEU A 114 15.44 22.39 20.20
N GLN A 115 16.73 22.23 20.51
CA GLN A 115 17.49 21.01 20.20
C GLN A 115 16.96 19.80 20.98
N LEU A 116 16.63 19.98 22.26
CA LEU A 116 16.03 18.92 23.08
C LEU A 116 14.66 18.50 22.53
N PHE A 117 13.82 19.48 22.18
CA PHE A 117 12.54 19.21 21.54
C PHE A 117 12.71 18.47 20.20
N ALA A 118 13.64 18.92 19.36
CA ALA A 118 13.92 18.30 18.07
C ALA A 118 14.34 16.84 18.23
N PHE A 119 15.27 16.57 19.15
CA PHE A 119 15.72 15.22 19.48
C PHE A 119 14.56 14.31 19.88
N TRP A 120 13.73 14.74 20.83
CA TRP A 120 12.58 13.96 21.28
C TRP A 120 11.51 13.78 20.20
N ALA A 121 11.28 14.80 19.37
CA ALA A 121 10.34 14.73 18.25
C ALA A 121 10.80 13.70 17.20
N PHE A 122 12.07 13.74 16.77
CA PHE A 122 12.62 12.77 15.82
C PHE A 122 12.70 11.37 16.41
N ALA A 123 13.14 11.22 17.67
CA ALA A 123 13.17 9.94 18.35
C ALA A 123 11.77 9.32 18.44
N SER A 124 10.75 10.11 18.80
CA SER A 124 9.36 9.67 18.87
C SER A 124 8.81 9.29 17.49
N LEU A 125 9.06 10.14 16.48
CA LEU A 125 8.63 9.90 15.11
C LEU A 125 9.23 8.61 14.52
N LEU A 126 10.46 8.27 14.88
CA LEU A 126 11.12 7.05 14.42
C LEU A 126 10.68 5.82 15.23
N THR A 127 10.54 5.96 16.55
CA THR A 127 10.33 4.83 17.47
C THR A 127 8.86 4.39 17.50
N ILE A 128 7.90 5.32 17.50
CA ILE A 128 6.48 4.99 17.66
C ILE A 128 5.94 4.15 16.49
N PRO A 129 6.14 4.53 15.21
CA PRO A 129 5.67 3.70 14.09
C PRO A 129 6.30 2.32 14.09
N TRP A 130 7.61 2.23 14.38
CA TRP A 130 8.31 0.95 14.48
C TRP A 130 7.72 0.06 15.59
N LEU A 131 7.49 0.61 16.78
CA LEU A 131 6.86 -0.12 17.88
C LEU A 131 5.44 -0.58 17.53
N LEU A 132 4.65 0.25 16.85
CA LEU A 132 3.32 -0.13 16.39
C LEU A 132 3.38 -1.27 15.37
N CYS A 133 4.32 -1.25 14.44
CA CYS A 133 4.53 -2.35 13.49
C CYS A 133 4.91 -3.65 14.21
N VAL A 134 5.86 -3.60 15.16
CA VAL A 134 6.28 -4.77 15.94
C VAL A 134 5.12 -5.29 16.81
N TYR A 135 4.40 -4.39 17.47
CA TYR A 135 3.22 -4.75 18.26
C TYR A 135 2.16 -5.43 17.40
N GLN A 136 1.84 -4.88 16.22
CA GLN A 136 0.90 -5.49 15.30
C GLN A 136 1.38 -6.86 14.81
N LEU A 137 2.66 -7.01 14.50
CA LEU A 137 3.23 -8.29 14.05
C LEU A 137 3.12 -9.38 15.14
N ILE A 138 3.39 -9.04 16.40
CA ILE A 138 3.35 -9.98 17.52
C ILE A 138 1.91 -10.31 17.94
N THR A 139 1.02 -9.30 17.96
CA THR A 139 -0.35 -9.47 18.47
C THR A 139 -1.33 -9.97 17.42
N HIS A 140 -1.11 -9.65 16.15
CA HIS A 140 -1.96 -10.10 15.05
C HIS A 140 -1.23 -11.16 14.24
N ASN A 141 -1.46 -12.43 14.57
CA ASN A 141 -1.25 -13.52 13.61
C ASN A 141 -2.17 -13.27 12.41
N VAL A 142 -1.62 -12.72 11.33
CA VAL A 142 -2.37 -12.35 10.14
C VAL A 142 -2.87 -13.61 9.44
N GLY A 143 -4.19 -13.73 9.32
CA GLY A 143 -4.89 -14.46 8.26
C GLY A 143 -4.89 -16.00 8.30
N ARG A 144 -3.95 -16.66 9.01
CA ARG A 144 -3.77 -18.13 8.93
C ARG A 144 -4.72 -18.97 9.79
N SER A 145 -5.53 -18.34 10.63
CA SER A 145 -6.56 -19.03 11.41
C SER A 145 -7.94 -18.86 10.78
N ARG A 146 -8.71 -19.95 10.78
CA ARG A 146 -10.10 -19.97 10.30
C ARG A 146 -10.96 -19.10 11.21
N ARG A 147 -11.60 -18.05 10.66
CA ARG A 147 -12.50 -17.16 11.42
C ARG A 147 -13.95 -17.64 11.42
N ILE A 148 -14.35 -18.39 10.39
CA ILE A 148 -15.70 -18.97 10.29
C ILE A 148 -15.72 -20.28 11.09
N LYS A 149 -16.43 -20.29 12.22
CA LYS A 149 -16.62 -21.50 13.04
C LYS A 149 -17.60 -22.50 12.42
N THR A 150 -18.54 -22.01 11.61
CA THR A 150 -19.48 -22.85 10.87
C THR A 150 -18.86 -23.37 9.59
N VAL A 151 -19.26 -24.57 9.16
CA VAL A 151 -18.92 -25.05 7.82
C VAL A 151 -19.80 -24.29 6.83
N LEU A 152 -19.18 -23.75 5.78
CA LEU A 152 -19.90 -23.16 4.66
C LEU A 152 -20.24 -24.27 3.69
N ASP A 153 -21.52 -24.40 3.39
CA ASP A 153 -22.06 -25.40 2.47
C ASP A 153 -22.55 -24.70 1.20
N GLU A 154 -22.80 -25.46 0.13
CA GLU A 154 -23.19 -24.94 -1.19
C GLU A 154 -24.45 -24.04 -1.16
N TYR A 155 -25.31 -24.22 -0.15
CA TYR A 155 -26.53 -23.44 0.04
C TYR A 155 -26.34 -22.19 0.89
N SER A 156 -25.33 -22.16 1.77
CA SER A 156 -25.11 -21.07 2.73
C SER A 156 -23.98 -20.13 2.29
N ALA A 157 -23.08 -20.62 1.43
CA ALA A 157 -21.94 -19.87 0.93
C ALA A 157 -22.33 -18.91 -0.21
N PRO A 158 -21.99 -17.62 -0.12
CA PRO A 158 -22.12 -16.69 -1.26
C PRO A 158 -21.31 -17.14 -2.49
N LYS A 159 -21.70 -16.68 -3.69
CA LYS A 159 -20.92 -16.97 -4.90
C LYS A 159 -19.73 -16.03 -5.02
N VAL A 160 -18.55 -16.59 -5.25
CA VAL A 160 -17.30 -15.85 -5.44
C VAL A 160 -16.79 -16.09 -6.85
N VAL A 161 -16.66 -15.02 -7.62
CA VAL A 161 -16.06 -15.04 -8.95
C VAL A 161 -14.65 -14.47 -8.84
N VAL A 162 -13.65 -15.30 -9.09
CA VAL A 162 -12.24 -14.91 -9.02
C VAL A 162 -11.79 -14.49 -10.42
N ILE A 163 -11.20 -13.30 -10.55
CA ILE A 163 -10.81 -12.72 -11.84
C ILE A 163 -9.30 -12.57 -11.84
N MET A 164 -8.66 -13.23 -12.81
CA MET A 164 -7.21 -13.31 -12.92
C MET A 164 -6.77 -12.85 -14.31
N PRO A 165 -6.39 -11.58 -14.50
CA PRO A 165 -5.81 -11.12 -15.75
C PRO A 165 -4.41 -11.72 -15.91
N CYS A 166 -4.15 -12.28 -17.08
CA CYS A 166 -2.88 -12.95 -17.42
C CYS A 166 -2.25 -12.26 -18.64
N TYR A 167 -0.98 -11.87 -18.55
CA TYR A 167 -0.14 -11.42 -19.63
C TYR A 167 1.31 -11.96 -19.52
N ASN A 168 1.68 -12.86 -20.44
CA ASN A 168 3.04 -13.42 -20.55
C ASN A 168 3.57 -14.14 -19.29
N GLU A 169 2.71 -14.69 -18.43
CA GLU A 169 3.14 -15.51 -17.29
C GLU A 169 3.43 -16.96 -17.68
N GLN A 170 4.34 -17.60 -16.94
CA GLN A 170 4.64 -19.00 -17.17
C GLN A 170 3.40 -19.87 -16.84
N PRO A 171 3.04 -20.86 -17.67
CA PRO A 171 1.90 -21.74 -17.41
C PRO A 171 1.97 -22.45 -16.06
N SER A 172 3.17 -22.77 -15.56
CA SER A 172 3.38 -23.36 -14.24
C SER A 172 2.93 -22.45 -13.09
N VAL A 173 3.17 -21.13 -13.20
CA VAL A 173 2.77 -20.14 -12.20
C VAL A 173 1.25 -19.98 -12.22
N LEU A 174 0.65 -19.86 -13.41
CA LEU A 174 -0.80 -19.75 -13.57
C LEU A 174 -1.53 -20.94 -12.95
N ILE A 175 -1.08 -22.16 -13.25
CA ILE A 175 -1.70 -23.38 -12.71
C ILE A 175 -1.46 -23.49 -11.20
N ARG A 176 -0.29 -23.10 -10.69
CA ARG A 176 -0.04 -23.05 -9.24
C ARG A 176 -1.01 -22.09 -8.53
N THR A 177 -1.28 -20.94 -9.12
CA THR A 177 -2.26 -19.99 -8.59
C THR A 177 -3.67 -20.58 -8.64
N VAL A 178 -4.09 -21.17 -9.77
CA VAL A 178 -5.39 -21.87 -9.90
C VAL A 178 -5.53 -22.97 -8.85
N ASP A 179 -4.51 -23.82 -8.69
CA ASP A 179 -4.49 -24.87 -7.67
C ASP A 179 -4.70 -24.28 -6.27
N SER A 180 -4.00 -23.19 -5.92
CA SER A 180 -4.16 -22.54 -4.61
C SER A 180 -5.57 -21.99 -4.35
N ILE A 181 -6.28 -21.56 -5.41
CA ILE A 181 -7.65 -21.06 -5.30
C ILE A 181 -8.63 -22.22 -5.12
N VAL A 182 -8.46 -23.29 -5.91
CA VAL A 182 -9.36 -24.44 -5.87
C VAL A 182 -9.18 -25.26 -4.59
N ASP A 183 -7.97 -25.28 -4.03
CA ASP A 183 -7.65 -25.95 -2.78
C ASP A 183 -8.02 -25.11 -1.53
N CYS A 184 -8.67 -23.95 -1.69
CA CYS A 184 -9.20 -23.17 -0.57
C CYS A 184 -10.35 -23.90 0.17
N ASP A 185 -10.48 -23.64 1.48
CA ASP A 185 -11.57 -24.12 2.35
C ASP A 185 -12.87 -23.34 2.07
N TYR A 186 -13.40 -23.51 0.85
CA TYR A 186 -14.63 -22.91 0.35
C TYR A 186 -15.32 -23.85 -0.66
N PRO A 187 -16.66 -23.94 -0.70
CA PRO A 187 -17.35 -24.85 -1.62
C PRO A 187 -17.01 -24.59 -3.10
N PRO A 188 -16.48 -25.57 -3.85
CA PRO A 188 -16.07 -25.39 -5.25
C PRO A 188 -17.21 -24.95 -6.19
N SER A 189 -18.45 -25.39 -5.92
CA SER A 189 -19.67 -25.02 -6.67
C SER A 189 -20.10 -23.56 -6.48
N CYS A 190 -19.61 -22.92 -5.41
CA CYS A 190 -19.80 -21.49 -5.16
C CYS A 190 -18.64 -20.64 -5.70
N MET A 191 -17.60 -21.25 -6.28
CA MET A 191 -16.47 -20.56 -6.89
C MET A 191 -16.50 -20.65 -8.42
N HIS A 192 -16.08 -19.57 -9.07
CA HIS A 192 -15.87 -19.54 -10.51
C HIS A 192 -14.64 -18.71 -10.84
N ILE A 193 -13.63 -19.31 -11.46
CA ILE A 193 -12.37 -18.65 -11.80
C ILE A 193 -12.41 -18.19 -13.25
N PHE A 194 -12.10 -16.93 -13.51
CA PHE A 194 -11.95 -16.34 -14.84
C PHE A 194 -10.46 -16.09 -15.12
N LEU A 195 -9.85 -16.99 -15.88
CA LEU A 195 -8.50 -16.84 -16.43
C LEU A 195 -8.57 -16.00 -17.70
N SER A 196 -8.17 -14.73 -17.59
CA SER A 196 -8.42 -13.72 -18.62
C SER A 196 -7.12 -13.28 -19.28
N PHE A 197 -6.81 -13.85 -20.45
CA PHE A 197 -5.61 -13.56 -21.22
C PHE A 197 -5.71 -12.21 -21.96
N ASP A 198 -4.75 -11.32 -21.69
CA ASP A 198 -4.58 -10.04 -22.38
C ASP A 198 -3.82 -10.21 -23.72
N GLY A 199 -4.34 -11.10 -24.55
CA GLY A 199 -3.87 -11.39 -25.90
C GLY A 199 -4.87 -12.29 -26.64
N ASP A 200 -5.21 -11.94 -27.89
CA ASP A 200 -6.24 -12.65 -28.68
C ASP A 200 -5.68 -13.88 -29.40
N LYS A 201 -4.37 -14.08 -29.40
CA LYS A 201 -3.69 -15.14 -30.15
C LYS A 201 -3.69 -16.46 -29.38
N GLU A 202 -3.77 -17.57 -30.11
CA GLU A 202 -3.60 -18.93 -29.59
C GLU A 202 -2.11 -19.25 -29.44
N ASN A 203 -1.44 -18.51 -28.55
CA ASN A 203 -0.02 -18.68 -28.29
C ASN A 203 0.24 -19.97 -27.49
N GLU A 204 1.49 -20.43 -27.49
CA GLU A 204 1.95 -21.60 -26.72
C GLU A 204 1.52 -21.55 -25.25
N LEU A 205 1.61 -20.36 -24.63
CA LEU A 205 1.19 -20.12 -23.26
C LEU A 205 -0.29 -20.49 -23.05
N TYR A 206 -1.18 -20.03 -23.93
CA TYR A 206 -2.62 -20.33 -23.85
C TYR A 206 -2.88 -21.83 -24.04
N LEU A 207 -2.28 -22.43 -25.07
CA LEU A 207 -2.44 -23.86 -25.38
C LEU A 207 -1.96 -24.76 -24.22
N ASN A 208 -0.80 -24.45 -23.64
CA ASN A 208 -0.25 -25.18 -22.49
C ASN A 208 -1.13 -25.01 -21.24
N THR A 209 -1.69 -23.82 -21.02
CA THR A 209 -2.63 -23.60 -19.90
C THR A 209 -3.91 -24.40 -20.06
N ILE A 210 -4.57 -24.38 -21.22
CA ILE A 210 -5.82 -25.13 -21.41
C ILE A 210 -5.59 -26.64 -21.39
N GLU A 211 -4.45 -27.12 -21.88
CA GLU A 211 -4.05 -28.52 -21.81
C GLU A 211 -3.90 -28.98 -20.36
N ARG A 212 -3.20 -28.21 -19.52
CA ARG A 212 -3.05 -28.49 -18.09
C ARG A 212 -4.38 -28.43 -17.32
N LEU A 213 -5.35 -27.66 -17.80
CA LEU A 213 -6.70 -27.63 -17.23
C LEU A 213 -7.58 -28.80 -17.71
N GLY A 214 -7.08 -29.64 -18.63
CA GLY A 214 -7.76 -30.84 -19.12
C GLY A 214 -8.48 -30.70 -20.46
N VAL A 215 -8.22 -29.62 -21.22
CA VAL A 215 -8.78 -29.44 -22.57
C VAL A 215 -7.88 -30.15 -23.60
N PRO A 216 -8.39 -31.09 -24.39
CA PRO A 216 -7.59 -31.79 -25.39
C PRO A 216 -7.18 -30.86 -26.54
N LEU A 217 -5.92 -30.93 -26.96
CA LEU A 217 -5.33 -30.15 -28.06
C LEU A 217 -5.67 -30.71 -29.47
N THR A 218 -6.94 -31.04 -29.70
CA THR A 218 -7.41 -31.73 -30.92
C THR A 218 -8.13 -30.84 -31.93
N LEU A 219 -8.44 -29.59 -31.57
CA LEU A 219 -9.18 -28.67 -32.43
C LEU A 219 -8.21 -27.78 -33.22
N ASP A 220 -8.55 -27.49 -34.48
CA ASP A 220 -7.78 -26.56 -35.33
C ASP A 220 -7.80 -25.12 -34.80
N THR A 221 -8.91 -24.73 -34.17
CA THR A 221 -9.10 -23.40 -33.55
C THR A 221 -9.95 -23.51 -32.30
N TYR A 222 -9.62 -22.72 -31.28
CA TYR A 222 -10.35 -22.68 -30.02
C TYR A 222 -11.30 -21.48 -29.95
N PRO A 223 -12.45 -21.58 -29.27
CA PRO A 223 -13.30 -20.41 -29.06
C PRO A 223 -12.59 -19.39 -28.16
N LYS A 224 -13.04 -18.13 -28.21
CA LYS A 224 -12.45 -17.04 -27.40
C LYS A 224 -12.64 -17.23 -25.90
N SER A 225 -13.68 -17.95 -25.49
CA SER A 225 -13.96 -18.30 -24.09
C SER A 225 -14.32 -19.78 -24.01
N ILE A 226 -13.67 -20.51 -23.11
CA ILE A 226 -13.90 -21.93 -22.85
C ILE A 226 -14.20 -22.10 -21.36
N ASP A 227 -15.24 -22.86 -21.06
CA ASP A 227 -15.55 -23.26 -19.69
C ASP A 227 -15.06 -24.67 -19.43
N VAL A 228 -14.29 -24.85 -18.36
CA VAL A 228 -13.70 -26.12 -17.95
C VAL A 228 -14.08 -26.41 -16.50
N SER A 229 -14.32 -27.67 -16.17
CA SER A 229 -14.44 -28.11 -14.78
C SER A 229 -13.08 -28.62 -14.32
N TYR A 230 -12.46 -27.93 -13.36
CA TYR A 230 -11.15 -28.29 -12.82
C TYR A 230 -11.28 -28.54 -11.32
N ARG A 231 -11.07 -29.80 -10.89
CA ARG A 231 -11.23 -30.28 -9.51
C ARG A 231 -12.56 -29.84 -8.84
N GLY A 232 -13.65 -29.85 -9.61
CA GLY A 232 -14.99 -29.47 -9.14
C GLY A 232 -15.29 -27.97 -9.13
N CYS A 233 -14.30 -27.12 -9.42
CA CYS A 233 -14.50 -25.69 -9.62
C CYS A 233 -14.66 -25.37 -11.11
N ARG A 234 -15.53 -24.40 -11.45
CA ARG A 234 -15.66 -23.92 -12.82
C ARG A 234 -14.52 -22.93 -13.11
N VAL A 235 -13.84 -23.12 -14.24
CA VAL A 235 -12.79 -22.24 -14.73
C VAL A 235 -13.13 -21.80 -16.16
N THR A 236 -13.42 -20.51 -16.35
CA THR A 236 -13.57 -19.91 -17.67
C THR A 236 -12.24 -19.34 -18.12
N VAL A 237 -11.69 -19.87 -19.20
CA VAL A 237 -10.49 -19.36 -19.86
C VAL A 237 -10.91 -18.48 -21.02
N SER A 238 -10.57 -17.19 -20.98
CA SER A 238 -10.95 -16.21 -22.02
C SER A 238 -9.74 -15.49 -22.60
N ARG A 239 -9.81 -15.19 -23.90
CA ARG A 239 -8.84 -14.39 -24.65
C ARG A 239 -9.43 -13.05 -25.06
N PHE A 240 -8.70 -11.98 -24.81
CA PHE A 240 -9.08 -10.62 -25.18
C PHE A 240 -8.00 -9.95 -26.02
N VAL A 241 -8.40 -8.99 -26.85
CA VAL A 241 -7.44 -8.14 -27.58
C VAL A 241 -6.59 -7.38 -26.56
N HIS A 242 -5.27 -7.37 -26.80
CA HIS A 242 -4.31 -6.74 -25.90
C HIS A 242 -4.64 -5.25 -25.68
N GLY A 243 -4.78 -4.85 -24.43
CA GLY A 243 -5.06 -3.47 -24.05
C GLY A 243 -4.55 -3.08 -22.67
N GLY A 244 -3.76 -3.94 -22.05
CA GLY A 244 -3.27 -3.81 -20.69
C GLY A 244 -4.24 -4.34 -19.64
N LYS A 245 -3.73 -4.53 -18.42
CA LYS A 245 -4.43 -5.13 -17.26
C LYS A 245 -5.82 -4.54 -17.02
N ARG A 246 -5.96 -3.20 -17.03
CA ARG A 246 -7.25 -2.51 -16.82
C ARG A 246 -8.25 -2.80 -17.93
N HIS A 247 -7.79 -2.90 -19.18
CA HIS A 247 -8.65 -3.25 -20.31
C HIS A 247 -9.15 -4.68 -20.19
N CYS A 248 -8.25 -5.63 -19.91
CA CYS A 248 -8.57 -7.03 -19.68
C CYS A 248 -9.59 -7.18 -18.54
N GLN A 249 -9.35 -6.56 -17.39
CA GLN A 249 -10.28 -6.58 -16.25
C GLN A 249 -11.67 -6.03 -16.62
N LYS A 250 -11.73 -4.92 -17.37
CA LYS A 250 -13.01 -4.36 -17.84
C LYS A 250 -13.76 -5.31 -18.78
N LYS A 251 -13.05 -5.99 -19.68
CA LYS A 251 -13.64 -6.97 -20.60
C LYS A 251 -14.13 -8.22 -19.86
N SER A 252 -13.36 -8.69 -18.90
CA SER A 252 -13.70 -9.80 -18.00
C SER A 252 -14.95 -9.48 -17.20
N PHE A 253 -15.02 -8.28 -16.61
CA PHE A 253 -16.22 -7.81 -15.90
C PHE A 253 -17.47 -7.82 -16.80
N LYS A 254 -17.37 -7.31 -18.04
CA LYS A 254 -18.49 -7.34 -18.99
C LYS A 254 -18.93 -8.76 -19.37
N LEU A 255 -17.98 -9.70 -19.44
CA LEU A 255 -18.27 -11.10 -19.70
C LEU A 255 -19.02 -11.72 -18.51
N ILE A 256 -18.56 -11.46 -17.29
CA ILE A 256 -19.17 -11.92 -16.04
C ILE A 256 -20.58 -11.37 -15.89
N ASP A 257 -20.76 -10.07 -16.12
CA ASP A 257 -22.06 -9.40 -16.07
C ASP A 257 -23.07 -10.08 -17.02
N ARG A 258 -22.63 -10.46 -18.22
CA ARG A 258 -23.47 -11.22 -19.16
C ARG A 258 -23.76 -12.64 -18.68
N ILE A 259 -22.76 -13.37 -18.16
CA ILE A 259 -22.92 -14.76 -17.70
C ILE A 259 -23.82 -14.85 -16.47
N TYR A 260 -23.71 -13.89 -15.55
CA TYR A 260 -24.44 -13.88 -14.29
C TYR A 260 -25.69 -12.98 -14.30
N ALA A 261 -26.08 -12.40 -15.43
CA ALA A 261 -27.25 -11.52 -15.54
C ALA A 261 -28.52 -12.13 -14.95
N GLU A 262 -28.81 -13.40 -15.24
CA GLU A 262 -30.00 -14.09 -14.69
C GLU A 262 -29.85 -14.43 -13.20
N TYR A 263 -28.62 -14.74 -12.77
CA TYR A 263 -28.33 -15.03 -11.37
C TYR A 263 -28.51 -13.79 -10.50
N LEU A 264 -27.98 -12.65 -10.94
CA LEU A 264 -28.04 -11.36 -10.24
C LEU A 264 -29.48 -10.81 -10.14
N ARG A 265 -30.37 -11.17 -11.08
CA ARG A 265 -31.80 -10.82 -10.97
C ARG A 265 -32.50 -11.49 -9.79
N ARG A 266 -31.99 -12.62 -9.31
CA ARG A 266 -32.61 -13.43 -8.25
C ARG A 266 -31.83 -13.40 -6.93
N ASN A 267 -30.52 -13.16 -7.00
CA ASN A 267 -29.62 -13.26 -5.86
C ASN A 267 -28.68 -12.06 -5.78
N ASP A 268 -28.55 -11.45 -4.60
CA ASP A 268 -27.64 -10.34 -4.31
C ASP A 268 -26.45 -10.82 -3.43
N ASN A 269 -25.81 -11.91 -3.85
CA ASN A 269 -24.72 -12.56 -3.10
C ASN A 269 -23.56 -12.98 -4.02
N LEU A 270 -23.31 -12.23 -5.09
CA LEU A 270 -22.19 -12.41 -6.00
C LEU A 270 -21.05 -11.44 -5.66
N PHE A 271 -19.86 -11.99 -5.39
CA PHE A 271 -18.68 -11.22 -5.02
C PHE A 271 -17.57 -11.41 -6.05
N LEU A 272 -16.92 -10.31 -6.48
CA LEU A 272 -15.85 -10.34 -7.48
C LEU A 272 -14.49 -10.14 -6.83
N LEU A 273 -13.69 -11.21 -6.77
CA LEU A 273 -12.34 -11.18 -6.20
C LEU A 273 -11.30 -11.01 -7.33
N PHE A 274 -10.66 -9.85 -7.41
CA PHE A 274 -9.56 -9.66 -8.36
C PHE A 274 -8.24 -10.08 -7.72
N ILE A 275 -7.50 -10.96 -8.39
CA ILE A 275 -6.17 -11.40 -7.97
C ILE A 275 -5.21 -11.31 -9.14
N ASP A 276 -3.92 -11.22 -8.84
CA ASP A 276 -2.89 -11.30 -9.86
C ASP A 276 -2.58 -12.77 -10.19
N SER A 277 -2.06 -12.97 -11.40
CA SER A 277 -1.77 -14.27 -12.02
C SER A 277 -0.68 -15.09 -11.33
N ASP A 278 0.09 -14.46 -10.44
CA ASP A 278 1.19 -15.02 -9.67
C ASP A 278 0.92 -15.06 -8.15
N CYS A 279 -0.28 -14.67 -7.72
CA CYS A 279 -0.68 -14.73 -6.32
C CYS A 279 -1.02 -16.16 -5.88
N VAL A 280 -0.49 -16.59 -4.73
CA VAL A 280 -0.87 -17.87 -4.10
C VAL A 280 -1.76 -17.56 -2.90
N LEU A 281 -2.97 -18.13 -2.88
CA LEU A 281 -3.90 -17.91 -1.78
C LEU A 281 -3.68 -18.89 -0.64
N ASP A 282 -3.77 -18.39 0.60
CA ASP A 282 -3.88 -19.25 1.78
C ASP A 282 -5.24 -19.96 1.77
N LYS A 283 -5.28 -21.21 2.24
CA LYS A 283 -6.49 -22.03 2.26
C LYS A 283 -7.70 -21.36 2.92
N HIS A 284 -7.49 -20.48 3.91
CA HIS A 284 -8.57 -19.79 4.62
C HIS A 284 -8.88 -18.40 4.05
N CYS A 285 -8.23 -17.99 2.96
CA CYS A 285 -8.31 -16.63 2.43
C CYS A 285 -9.75 -16.26 2.03
N ILE A 286 -10.37 -17.04 1.14
CA ILE A 286 -11.70 -16.76 0.60
C ILE A 286 -12.77 -16.82 1.71
N SER A 287 -12.69 -17.81 2.60
CA SER A 287 -13.63 -17.94 3.72
C SER A 287 -13.49 -16.77 4.71
N ASN A 288 -12.28 -16.39 5.11
CA ASN A 288 -12.05 -15.24 5.97
C ASN A 288 -12.45 -13.92 5.31
N PHE A 289 -12.30 -13.83 3.99
CA PHE A 289 -12.73 -12.70 3.20
C PHE A 289 -14.27 -12.56 3.21
N MET A 290 -15.00 -13.65 2.91
CA MET A 290 -16.46 -13.69 2.98
C MET A 290 -16.99 -13.42 4.40
N TYR A 291 -16.28 -13.88 5.43
CA TYR A 291 -16.60 -13.55 6.81
C TYR A 291 -16.63 -12.04 7.05
N LYS A 292 -15.60 -11.32 6.58
CA LYS A 292 -15.54 -9.87 6.79
C LYS A 292 -16.53 -9.11 5.90
N MET A 293 -16.77 -9.58 4.67
CA MET A 293 -17.65 -8.91 3.71
C MET A 293 -19.13 -9.02 4.10
N ASP A 294 -19.61 -10.23 4.43
CA ASP A 294 -21.05 -10.49 4.51
C ASP A 294 -21.48 -11.35 5.71
N LEU A 295 -20.65 -12.32 6.13
CA LEU A 295 -21.07 -13.33 7.11
C LEU A 295 -20.79 -12.95 8.57
N LYS A 296 -20.19 -11.79 8.84
CA LYS A 296 -19.90 -11.34 10.21
C LYS A 296 -21.21 -11.11 10.98
N PRO A 297 -21.41 -11.73 12.16
CA PRO A 297 -22.59 -11.49 13.00
C PRO A 297 -22.74 -10.00 13.33
N GLY A 298 -23.94 -9.46 13.15
CA GLY A 298 -24.23 -8.03 13.34
C GLY A 298 -23.77 -7.11 12.22
N SER A 299 -23.30 -7.64 11.07
CA SER A 299 -23.01 -6.84 9.88
C SER A 299 -24.29 -6.25 9.30
N LYS A 300 -24.22 -4.99 8.87
CA LYS A 300 -25.28 -4.32 8.09
C LYS A 300 -25.34 -4.78 6.63
N ARG A 301 -24.41 -5.65 6.20
CA ARG A 301 -24.29 -6.18 4.83
C ARG A 301 -24.29 -5.10 3.74
N ASN A 302 -23.76 -3.92 4.06
CA ASN A 302 -23.70 -2.76 3.17
C ASN A 302 -22.30 -2.53 2.59
N MET A 303 -21.37 -3.47 2.78
CA MET A 303 -20.01 -3.34 2.27
C MET A 303 -20.00 -3.63 0.76
N LEU A 304 -19.81 -2.57 -0.03
CA LEU A 304 -19.79 -2.64 -1.50
C LEU A 304 -18.43 -3.03 -2.06
N ALA A 305 -17.35 -2.77 -1.33
CA ALA A 305 -16.00 -3.12 -1.76
C ALA A 305 -15.11 -3.29 -0.53
N MET A 306 -14.13 -4.16 -0.64
CA MET A 306 -13.09 -4.34 0.36
C MET A 306 -11.77 -4.53 -0.37
N THR A 307 -10.74 -3.85 0.14
CA THR A 307 -9.36 -4.11 -0.26
C THR A 307 -8.74 -5.02 0.80
N GLY A 308 -8.21 -6.16 0.36
CA GLY A 308 -7.41 -7.06 1.17
C GLY A 308 -5.93 -6.75 1.00
N VAL A 309 -5.15 -7.01 2.06
CA VAL A 309 -3.68 -7.10 1.95
C VAL A 309 -3.36 -8.58 1.83
N ILE A 310 -2.67 -8.94 0.75
CA ILE A 310 -2.10 -10.28 0.59
C ILE A 310 -0.62 -10.18 0.91
N THR A 311 -0.16 -11.01 1.85
CA THR A 311 1.26 -11.17 2.16
C THR A 311 1.76 -12.37 1.37
N THR A 312 2.69 -12.17 0.44
CA THR A 312 3.29 -13.29 -0.29
C THR A 312 4.18 -14.11 0.66
N THR A 313 4.28 -15.41 0.38
CA THR A 313 5.26 -16.28 1.04
C THR A 313 6.46 -16.44 0.12
N THR A 314 7.50 -15.65 0.36
CA THR A 314 8.84 -15.92 -0.19
C THR A 314 9.45 -17.15 0.48
N GLU A 315 10.24 -17.94 -0.24
CA GLU A 315 10.95 -19.11 0.33
C GLU A 315 11.88 -18.73 1.50
N LYS A 316 12.26 -17.45 1.60
CA LYS A 316 13.05 -16.88 2.70
C LYS A 316 12.21 -15.91 3.52
N SER A 317 11.85 -16.33 4.73
CA SER A 317 11.11 -15.54 5.70
C SER A 317 12.01 -14.56 6.46
N THR A 318 12.56 -13.55 5.79
CA THR A 318 13.24 -12.43 6.45
C THR A 318 12.25 -11.30 6.71
N LEU A 319 12.47 -10.49 7.76
CA LEU A 319 11.61 -9.34 8.07
C LEU A 319 11.49 -8.37 6.88
N LEU A 320 12.59 -8.21 6.13
CA LEU A 320 12.65 -7.31 4.97
C LEU A 320 11.82 -7.84 3.79
N THR A 321 11.87 -9.15 3.52
CA THR A 321 11.04 -9.75 2.47
C THR A 321 9.56 -9.61 2.81
N VAL A 322 9.15 -9.87 4.05
CA VAL A 322 7.75 -9.69 4.51
C VAL A 322 7.25 -8.24 4.36
N LEU A 323 8.11 -7.24 4.56
CA LEU A 323 7.76 -5.82 4.39
C LEU A 323 7.69 -5.39 2.92
N GLN A 324 8.54 -5.97 2.07
CA GLN A 324 8.60 -5.70 0.64
C GLN A 324 7.44 -6.36 -0.12
N ASP A 325 6.91 -7.45 0.44
CA ASP A 325 5.89 -8.34 -0.13
C ASP A 325 4.43 -7.89 0.11
N MET A 326 4.20 -6.65 0.55
CA MET A 326 2.86 -6.09 0.77
C MET A 326 2.21 -5.66 -0.55
N GLU A 327 1.54 -6.58 -1.25
CA GLU A 327 0.74 -6.25 -2.43
C GLU A 327 -0.77 -6.23 -2.15
N SER A 328 -1.47 -5.42 -2.95
CA SER A 328 -2.86 -5.01 -2.72
C SER A 328 -3.85 -5.81 -3.57
N VAL A 329 -4.92 -6.31 -2.95
CA VAL A 329 -6.07 -6.91 -3.64
C VAL A 329 -7.30 -6.04 -3.49
N LEU A 330 -7.97 -5.71 -4.60
CA LEU A 330 -9.23 -4.96 -4.63
C LEU A 330 -10.40 -5.91 -4.94
N THR A 331 -11.43 -5.96 -4.09
CA THR A 331 -12.68 -6.68 -4.35
C THR A 331 -13.84 -5.69 -4.40
N VAL A 332 -14.73 -5.89 -5.37
CA VAL A 332 -15.98 -5.15 -5.54
C VAL A 332 -17.15 -6.13 -5.47
N ARG A 333 -18.19 -5.81 -4.70
CA ARG A 333 -19.47 -6.50 -4.71
C ARG A 333 -20.20 -6.11 -6.00
N ALA A 334 -20.60 -7.10 -6.80
CA ALA A 334 -21.45 -6.83 -7.94
C ALA A 334 -22.86 -6.51 -7.41
N GLY A 335 -23.38 -5.34 -7.76
CA GLY A 335 -24.70 -4.87 -7.37
C GLY A 335 -25.54 -4.50 -8.59
#